data_AF-A0A6I7X189-F1
#
_entry.id   AF-A0A6I7X189-F1
#
_cell.length_a   1.000
_cell.length_b   1.000
_cell.length_c   1.000
_cell.angle_alpha   90.00
_cell.angle_beta   90.00
_cell.angle_gamma   90.00
#
_symmetry.space_group_name_H-M   'P 1'
#
loop_
_entity.id
_entity.type
_entity.pdbx_description
1 polymer ?
#
loop_
_entity_poly.entity_id
_entity_poly.type
_entity_poly.pdbx_seq_one_letter_code
_entity_poly.pdbx_strand_id
1 'polypeptide(L)'
;MDSGNNISADLFYFLSLSAQRNYPRKRFKLPVFTAECANDIKAFASVFFRQLFALLEKESALVFDDCQEIENDPDFFQVLQVALHELPEGLQIICVSRNKPAALFKRLSLTEDVLDINNKSLRFTEMESAAFINWLNPDIDAQVSTALYLKAEGWAAALVLLAQQKQLPETTENISTLLEQKDVFSFLMSEILSNLDETSLLFLTKTAIFSHFNVIMAIALTGEQNARDILDDLLRNVYETTYRYKLFLRNRTIIPFW
;
A
#
# COMPACT_ATOMS: atom_id res chain seq x y z
N MET A 1 4.35 10.03 11.15
CA MET A 1 3.85 9.74 12.52
C MET A 1 4.84 10.32 13.51
N ASP A 2 4.42 11.37 14.24
CA ASP A 2 5.21 12.01 15.30
C ASP A 2 5.07 11.18 16.59
N SER A 3 6.19 10.86 17.24
CA SER A 3 6.29 9.94 18.38
C SER A 3 5.75 10.47 19.72
N GLY A 4 4.85 11.46 19.67
CA GLY A 4 4.11 12.00 20.81
C GLY A 4 2.58 12.01 20.63
N ASN A 5 2.06 11.48 19.52
CA ASN A 5 0.64 11.64 19.15
C ASN A 5 -0.25 10.47 19.57
N ASN A 6 -1.44 10.84 20.04
CA ASN A 6 -2.53 9.94 20.37
C ASN A 6 -3.02 9.22 19.09
N ILE A 7 -2.47 8.03 18.82
CA ILE A 7 -2.74 7.20 17.62
C ILE A 7 -4.25 7.05 17.38
N SER A 8 -5.02 6.88 18.45
CA SER A 8 -6.48 6.83 18.40
C SER A 8 -7.11 8.11 17.86
N ALA A 9 -6.62 9.28 18.28
CA ALA A 9 -7.08 10.57 17.76
C ALA A 9 -6.79 10.71 16.26
N ASP A 10 -5.57 10.35 15.84
CA ASP A 10 -5.15 10.40 14.44
C ASP A 10 -6.01 9.45 13.59
N LEU A 11 -6.29 8.24 14.08
CA LEU A 11 -7.15 7.25 13.41
C LEU A 11 -8.55 7.82 13.13
N PHE A 12 -9.25 8.31 14.16
CA PHE A 12 -10.61 8.85 13.99
C PHE A 12 -10.64 10.11 13.13
N TYR A 13 -9.59 10.93 13.21
CA TYR A 13 -9.41 12.10 12.36
C TYR A 13 -9.27 11.69 10.88
N PHE A 14 -8.36 10.77 10.55
CA PHE A 14 -8.14 10.33 9.17
C PHE A 14 -9.33 9.57 8.60
N LEU A 15 -10.05 8.79 9.40
CA LEU A 15 -11.31 8.16 8.99
C LEU A 15 -12.37 9.21 8.63
N SER A 16 -12.49 10.27 9.42
CA SER A 16 -13.41 11.37 9.15
C SER A 16 -13.05 12.12 7.87
N LEU A 17 -11.76 12.40 7.65
CA LEU A 17 -11.26 13.06 6.45
C LEU A 17 -11.50 12.19 5.20
N SER A 18 -11.20 10.89 5.29
CA SER A 18 -11.41 9.92 4.22
C SER A 18 -12.88 9.82 3.83
N ALA A 19 -13.78 9.78 4.82
CA ALA A 19 -15.21 9.78 4.58
C ALA A 19 -15.65 11.06 3.83
N GLN A 20 -15.22 12.23 4.31
CA GLN A 20 -15.50 13.53 3.69
C GLN A 20 -15.06 13.61 2.22
N ARG A 21 -13.87 13.10 1.92
CA ARG A 21 -13.30 13.07 0.58
C ARG A 21 -14.06 12.13 -0.36
N ASN A 22 -14.47 10.96 0.12
CA ASN A 22 -15.10 9.94 -0.71
C ASN A 22 -16.61 10.18 -0.92
N TYR A 23 -17.30 10.88 -0.01
CA TYR A 23 -18.70 11.29 -0.20
C TYR A 23 -18.93 12.79 0.02
N PRO A 24 -18.36 13.68 -0.82
CA PRO A 24 -18.36 15.13 -0.60
C PRO A 24 -19.76 15.77 -0.58
N ARG A 25 -20.78 15.07 -1.10
CA ARG A 25 -22.19 15.52 -1.10
C ARG A 25 -22.95 15.11 0.16
N LYS A 26 -22.40 14.21 0.99
CA LYS A 26 -23.00 13.81 2.28
C LYS A 26 -22.49 14.74 3.37
N ARG A 27 -23.37 15.21 4.25
CA ARG A 27 -22.97 16.04 5.39
C ARG A 27 -22.54 15.14 6.54
N PHE A 28 -21.23 15.06 6.78
CA PHE A 28 -20.67 14.29 7.88
C PHE A 28 -20.83 15.03 9.20
N LYS A 29 -21.48 14.41 10.17
CA LYS A 29 -21.43 14.81 11.58
C LYS A 29 -20.86 13.66 12.40
N LEU A 30 -19.66 13.20 12.04
CA LEU A 30 -18.98 12.18 12.81
C LEU A 30 -18.51 12.76 14.16
N PRO A 31 -18.55 11.97 15.24
CA PRO A 31 -18.04 12.41 16.54
C PRO A 31 -16.56 12.79 16.43
N VAL A 32 -16.16 13.88 17.09
CA VAL A 32 -14.76 14.29 17.18
C VAL A 32 -14.15 13.64 18.41
N PHE A 33 -13.04 12.94 18.24
CA PHE A 33 -12.32 12.34 19.35
C PHE A 33 -11.67 13.43 20.20
N THR A 34 -11.94 13.43 21.50
CA THR A 34 -11.35 14.38 22.47
C THR A 34 -10.62 13.62 23.57
N ALA A 35 -9.80 14.32 24.36
CA ALA A 35 -9.07 13.70 25.48
C ALA A 35 -9.99 13.00 26.49
N GLU A 36 -11.21 13.50 26.69
CA GLU A 36 -12.21 12.89 27.58
C GLU A 36 -12.71 11.52 27.06
N CYS A 37 -12.76 11.36 25.73
CA CYS A 37 -13.15 10.11 25.08
C CYS A 37 -12.13 8.99 25.27
N ALA A 38 -10.87 9.33 25.61
CA ALA A 38 -9.83 8.33 25.87
C ALA A 38 -10.15 7.45 27.09
N ASN A 39 -10.97 7.95 28.03
CA ASN A 39 -11.41 7.17 29.20
C ASN A 39 -12.33 6.00 28.84
N ASP A 40 -13.06 6.10 27.72
CA ASP A 40 -13.91 5.02 27.20
C ASP A 40 -13.89 5.03 25.66
N ILE A 41 -12.74 4.60 25.13
CA ILE A 41 -12.52 4.54 23.68
C ILE A 41 -13.50 3.61 22.97
N LYS A 42 -13.96 2.54 23.64
CA LYS A 42 -14.89 1.57 23.04
C LYS A 42 -16.27 2.18 22.84
N ALA A 43 -16.80 2.89 23.83
CA ALA A 43 -18.08 3.57 23.69
C ALA A 43 -18.02 4.64 22.59
N PHE A 44 -16.93 5.41 22.54
CA PHE A 44 -16.72 6.37 21.46
C PHE A 44 -16.65 5.68 20.08
N ALA A 45 -15.80 4.66 19.94
CA ALA A 45 -15.62 3.91 18.69
C ALA A 45 -16.95 3.32 18.20
N SER A 46 -17.78 2.80 19.11
CA SER A 46 -19.07 2.20 18.78
C SER A 46 -20.01 3.23 18.15
N VAL A 47 -20.14 4.41 18.79
CA VAL A 47 -20.95 5.50 18.23
C VAL A 47 -20.36 6.00 16.90
N PHE A 48 -19.04 6.13 16.82
CA PHE A 48 -18.35 6.58 15.63
C PHE A 48 -18.59 5.64 14.44
N PHE A 49 -18.34 4.34 14.60
CA PHE A 49 -18.48 3.35 13.53
C PHE A 49 -19.94 3.14 13.11
N ARG A 50 -20.90 3.15 14.03
CA ARG A 50 -22.33 3.14 13.66
C ARG A 50 -22.68 4.30 12.74
N GLN A 51 -22.21 5.51 13.06
CA GLN A 51 -22.45 6.67 12.22
C GLN A 51 -21.68 6.60 10.90
N LEU A 52 -20.42 6.17 10.93
CA LEU A 52 -19.62 6.02 9.72
C LEU A 52 -20.25 5.01 8.76
N PHE A 53 -20.57 3.80 9.23
CA PHE A 53 -21.11 2.73 8.39
C PHE A 53 -22.51 3.02 7.88
N ALA A 54 -23.36 3.72 8.66
CA ALA A 54 -24.66 4.18 8.17
C ALA A 54 -24.54 5.16 6.98
N LEU A 55 -23.37 5.77 6.77
CA LEU A 55 -23.11 6.70 5.68
C LEU A 55 -22.48 6.02 4.45
N LEU A 56 -21.90 4.84 4.61
CA LEU A 56 -21.28 4.11 3.49
C LEU A 56 -22.36 3.46 2.62
N GLU A 57 -22.05 3.31 1.33
CA GLU A 57 -22.92 2.58 0.41
C GLU A 57 -22.78 1.08 0.62
N LYS A 58 -23.83 0.31 0.33
CA LYS A 58 -23.73 -1.16 0.35
C LYS A 58 -22.59 -1.62 -0.57
N GLU A 59 -21.89 -2.69 -0.18
CA GLU A 59 -20.71 -3.23 -0.88
C GLU A 59 -19.47 -2.32 -0.86
N SER A 60 -19.40 -1.38 0.09
CA SER A 60 -18.18 -0.61 0.34
C SER A 60 -17.22 -1.38 1.26
N ALA A 61 -15.94 -1.08 1.14
CA ALA A 61 -14.90 -1.59 2.03
C ALA A 61 -14.22 -0.44 2.78
N LEU A 62 -13.98 -0.63 4.08
CA LEU A 62 -13.06 0.19 4.86
C LEU A 62 -11.68 -0.48 4.84
N VAL A 63 -10.68 0.22 4.30
CA VAL A 63 -9.32 -0.31 4.17
C VAL A 63 -8.41 0.38 5.19
N PHE A 64 -7.78 -0.41 6.04
CA PHE A 64 -6.65 0.00 6.87
C PHE A 64 -5.36 -0.47 6.19
N ASP A 65 -4.52 0.48 5.79
CA ASP A 65 -3.23 0.21 5.18
C ASP A 65 -2.10 0.39 6.19
N ASP A 66 -0.96 -0.28 5.95
CA ASP A 66 0.22 -0.29 6.82
C ASP A 66 -0.07 -0.62 8.29
N CYS A 67 -0.95 -1.61 8.54
CA CYS A 67 -1.33 -2.02 9.89
C CYS A 67 -0.15 -2.47 10.77
N GLN A 68 0.99 -2.85 10.20
CA GLN A 68 2.21 -3.18 10.96
C GLN A 68 2.72 -2.01 11.83
N GLU A 69 2.41 -0.76 11.47
CA GLU A 69 2.86 0.41 12.25
C GLU A 69 2.11 0.55 13.58
N ILE A 70 0.89 0.01 13.64
CA ILE A 70 -0.05 0.16 14.77
C ILE A 70 -0.45 -1.17 15.41
N GLU A 71 0.13 -2.30 14.95
CA GLU A 71 -0.28 -3.64 15.39
C GLU A 71 -0.03 -3.92 16.89
N ASN A 72 0.89 -3.18 17.49
CA ASN A 72 1.24 -3.30 18.91
C ASN A 72 0.51 -2.30 19.81
N ASP A 73 -0.34 -1.43 19.24
CA ASP A 73 -1.14 -0.48 20.01
C ASP A 73 -2.37 -1.19 20.61
N PRO A 74 -2.51 -1.23 21.96
CA PRO A 74 -3.64 -1.87 22.62
C PRO A 74 -4.99 -1.19 22.35
N ASP A 75 -5.01 0.10 22.03
CA ASP A 75 -6.23 0.84 21.75
C ASP A 75 -6.73 0.52 20.34
N PHE A 76 -5.84 0.44 19.36
CA PHE A 76 -6.20 0.11 17.97
C PHE A 76 -6.98 -1.20 17.88
N PHE A 77 -6.53 -2.24 18.60
CA PHE A 77 -7.23 -3.52 18.60
C PHE A 77 -8.65 -3.42 19.18
N GLN A 78 -8.82 -2.68 20.27
CA GLN A 78 -10.14 -2.47 20.87
C GLN A 78 -11.07 -1.73 19.91
N VAL A 79 -10.55 -0.71 19.23
CA VAL A 79 -11.27 0.05 18.21
C VAL A 79 -11.66 -0.85 17.03
N LEU A 80 -10.75 -1.71 16.55
CA LEU A 80 -11.01 -2.64 15.46
C LEU A 80 -12.06 -3.68 15.83
N GLN A 81 -12.03 -4.23 17.05
CA GLN A 81 -13.07 -5.14 17.54
C GLN A 81 -14.45 -4.48 17.54
N VAL A 82 -14.51 -3.22 17.96
CA VAL A 82 -15.76 -2.45 17.93
C VAL A 82 -16.20 -2.19 16.50
N ALA A 83 -15.27 -1.86 15.59
CA ALA A 83 -15.57 -1.69 14.17
C ALA A 83 -16.18 -2.96 13.56
N LEU A 84 -15.60 -4.13 13.84
CA LEU A 84 -16.11 -5.42 13.37
C LEU A 84 -17.49 -5.74 13.97
N HIS A 85 -17.71 -5.43 15.24
CA HIS A 85 -19.00 -5.65 15.89
C HIS A 85 -20.12 -4.77 15.32
N GLU A 86 -19.80 -3.51 14.98
CA GLU A 86 -20.76 -2.56 14.41
C GLU A 86 -20.89 -2.69 12.88
N LEU A 87 -20.13 -3.58 12.24
CA LEU A 87 -20.07 -3.73 10.78
C LEU A 87 -21.42 -4.26 10.26
N PRO A 88 -22.16 -3.48 9.46
CA PRO A 88 -23.41 -3.94 8.88
C PRO A 88 -23.16 -4.94 7.73
N GLU A 89 -24.17 -5.77 7.47
CA GLU A 89 -24.14 -6.72 6.36
C GLU A 89 -23.89 -6.02 5.01
N GLY A 90 -22.98 -6.58 4.23
CA GLY A 90 -22.58 -6.04 2.93
C GLY A 90 -21.49 -4.97 2.97
N LEU A 91 -20.96 -4.61 4.15
CA LEU A 91 -19.70 -3.88 4.26
C LEU A 91 -18.55 -4.83 4.61
N GLN A 92 -17.34 -4.43 4.22
CA GLN A 92 -16.12 -5.20 4.50
C GLN A 92 -15.08 -4.32 5.19
N ILE A 93 -14.26 -4.94 6.04
CA ILE A 93 -13.04 -4.32 6.56
C ILE A 93 -11.86 -5.10 5.99
N ILE A 94 -10.91 -4.38 5.38
CA ILE A 94 -9.69 -4.95 4.82
C ILE A 94 -8.52 -4.36 5.60
N CYS A 95 -7.64 -5.22 6.12
CA CYS A 95 -6.41 -4.81 6.79
C CYS A 95 -5.23 -5.26 5.94
N VAL A 96 -4.40 -4.32 5.49
CA VAL A 96 -3.18 -4.58 4.74
C VAL A 96 -2.00 -4.39 5.68
N SER A 97 -1.12 -5.39 5.74
CA SER A 97 0.05 -5.37 6.60
C SER A 97 1.22 -6.08 5.93
N ARG A 98 2.43 -5.60 6.19
CA ARG A 98 3.68 -6.28 5.78
C ARG A 98 4.04 -7.44 6.69
N ASN A 99 3.59 -7.39 7.94
CA ASN A 99 3.83 -8.43 8.93
C ASN A 99 2.60 -9.32 9.04
N LYS A 100 2.83 -10.62 9.29
CA LYS A 100 1.71 -11.48 9.70
C LYS A 100 1.17 -10.92 11.00
N PRO A 101 -0.11 -10.51 11.04
CA PRO A 101 -0.58 -9.70 12.15
C PRO A 101 -0.52 -10.49 13.47
N ALA A 102 -0.25 -9.77 14.55
CA ALA A 102 0.01 -10.28 15.90
C ALA A 102 -1.06 -11.28 16.43
N ALA A 103 -0.82 -11.85 17.61
CA ALA A 103 -1.75 -12.80 18.27
C ALA A 103 -3.20 -12.29 18.39
N LEU A 104 -3.38 -10.97 18.37
CA LEU A 104 -4.65 -10.27 18.38
C LEU A 104 -5.53 -10.57 17.15
N PHE A 105 -4.94 -10.55 15.95
CA PHE A 105 -5.65 -10.92 14.72
C PHE A 105 -5.83 -12.43 14.58
N LYS A 106 -4.96 -13.24 15.19
CA LYS A 106 -5.18 -14.71 15.29
C LYS A 106 -6.45 -15.06 16.08
N ARG A 107 -6.83 -14.25 17.08
CA ARG A 107 -8.10 -14.45 17.80
C ARG A 107 -9.30 -14.16 16.91
N LEU A 108 -9.21 -13.16 16.05
CA LEU A 108 -10.23 -12.84 15.06
C LEU A 108 -10.28 -13.90 13.94
N SER A 109 -9.15 -14.47 13.53
CA SER A 109 -9.15 -15.55 12.52
C SER A 109 -9.79 -16.87 13.00
N LEU A 110 -10.07 -17.00 14.30
CA LEU A 110 -10.83 -18.15 14.84
C LEU A 110 -12.34 -17.97 14.72
N THR A 111 -12.82 -16.75 14.46
CA THR A 111 -14.20 -16.53 14.01
C THR A 111 -14.23 -16.75 12.50
N GLU A 112 -15.18 -17.55 11.99
CA GLU A 112 -15.26 -17.98 10.58
C GLU A 112 -15.47 -16.83 9.57
N ASP A 113 -15.58 -15.59 10.06
CA ASP A 113 -15.83 -14.38 9.27
C ASP A 113 -14.56 -13.68 8.77
N VAL A 114 -13.37 -14.26 8.96
CA VAL A 114 -12.08 -13.66 8.59
C VAL A 114 -11.37 -14.46 7.49
N LEU A 115 -11.12 -13.80 6.36
CA LEU A 115 -10.30 -14.32 5.27
C LEU A 115 -8.84 -13.83 5.41
N ASP A 116 -7.90 -14.76 5.59
CA ASP A 116 -6.45 -14.47 5.58
C ASP A 116 -5.88 -14.66 4.16
N ILE A 117 -5.55 -13.55 3.50
CA ILE A 117 -4.83 -13.55 2.21
C ILE A 117 -3.34 -13.32 2.52
N ASN A 118 -2.57 -14.39 2.44
CA ASN A 118 -1.14 -14.34 2.75
C ASN A 118 -0.27 -14.26 1.49
N ASN A 119 1.04 -14.09 1.70
CA ASN A 119 2.02 -13.98 0.61
C ASN A 119 1.98 -15.12 -0.41
N LYS A 120 1.61 -16.35 -0.01
CA LYS A 120 1.49 -17.47 -0.95
C LYS A 120 0.26 -17.34 -1.84
N SER A 121 -0.83 -16.80 -1.30
CA SER A 121 -2.07 -16.51 -2.03
C SER A 121 -1.94 -15.32 -2.98
N LEU A 122 -1.03 -14.38 -2.68
CA LEU A 122 -0.74 -13.22 -3.54
C LEU A 122 0.27 -13.52 -4.66
N ARG A 123 1.03 -14.62 -4.55
CA ARG A 123 1.92 -15.05 -5.63
C ARG A 123 1.09 -15.59 -6.78
N PHE A 124 1.28 -15.00 -7.95
CA PHE A 124 0.70 -15.51 -9.17
C PHE A 124 1.27 -16.90 -9.47
N THR A 125 0.38 -17.78 -9.90
CA THR A 125 0.75 -19.02 -10.55
C THR A 125 1.49 -18.74 -11.86
N GLU A 126 2.12 -19.75 -12.44
CA GLU A 126 2.75 -19.62 -13.77
C GLU A 126 1.74 -19.16 -14.83
N MET A 127 0.51 -19.69 -14.80
CA MET A 127 -0.55 -19.30 -15.73
C MET A 127 -0.99 -17.85 -15.53
N GLU A 128 -1.20 -17.41 -14.29
CA GLU A 128 -1.54 -16.01 -13.99
C GLU A 128 -0.41 -15.07 -14.36
N SER A 129 0.84 -15.48 -14.14
CA SER A 129 2.04 -14.73 -14.51
C SER A 129 2.14 -14.58 -16.02
N ALA A 130 1.94 -15.67 -16.78
CA ALA A 130 1.95 -15.62 -18.24
C ALA A 130 0.82 -14.75 -18.80
N ALA A 131 -0.40 -14.87 -18.25
CA ALA A 131 -1.52 -14.03 -18.64
C ALA A 131 -1.25 -12.55 -18.35
N PHE A 132 -0.67 -12.25 -17.17
CA PHE A 132 -0.32 -10.90 -16.77
C PHE A 132 0.82 -10.31 -17.60
N ILE A 133 1.88 -11.08 -17.84
CA ILE A 133 3.01 -10.70 -18.71
C ILE A 133 2.53 -10.44 -20.14
N ASN A 134 1.74 -11.33 -20.72
CA ASN A 134 1.15 -11.16 -22.05
C ASN A 134 0.25 -9.92 -22.11
N TRP A 135 -0.45 -9.60 -21.03
CA TRP A 135 -1.24 -8.38 -20.96
C TRP A 135 -0.35 -7.11 -20.86
N LEU A 136 0.80 -7.19 -20.19
CA LEU A 136 1.78 -6.10 -20.14
C LEU A 136 2.51 -5.90 -21.48
N ASN A 137 2.85 -7.00 -22.15
CA ASN A 137 3.55 -7.03 -23.43
C ASN A 137 3.02 -8.20 -24.29
N PRO A 138 2.05 -7.96 -25.18
CA PRO A 138 1.38 -9.01 -25.97
C PRO A 138 2.27 -9.81 -26.92
N ASP A 139 3.42 -9.27 -27.29
CA ASP A 139 4.33 -9.88 -28.27
C ASP A 139 5.48 -10.65 -27.62
N ILE A 140 5.47 -10.80 -26.29
CA ILE A 140 6.55 -11.47 -25.56
C ILE A 140 6.55 -12.98 -25.78
N ASP A 141 7.73 -13.54 -26.05
CA ASP A 141 7.89 -14.98 -26.25
C ASP A 141 7.55 -15.78 -24.98
N ALA A 142 6.94 -16.95 -25.17
CA ALA A 142 6.49 -17.80 -24.06
C ALA A 142 7.64 -18.27 -23.16
N GLN A 143 8.83 -18.55 -23.72
CA GLN A 143 9.98 -18.96 -22.93
C GLN A 143 10.54 -17.80 -22.10
N VAL A 144 10.50 -16.58 -22.66
CA VAL A 144 10.84 -15.35 -21.92
C VAL A 144 9.83 -15.14 -20.79
N SER A 145 8.53 -15.33 -21.04
CA SER A 145 7.49 -15.26 -20.00
C SER A 145 7.73 -16.26 -18.87
N THR A 146 8.07 -17.51 -19.17
CA THR A 146 8.42 -18.52 -18.14
C THR A 146 9.67 -18.11 -17.37
N ALA A 147 10.70 -17.57 -18.04
CA ALA A 147 11.89 -17.06 -17.36
C ALA A 147 11.59 -15.90 -16.41
N LEU A 148 10.73 -14.97 -16.82
CA LEU A 148 10.25 -13.87 -15.98
C LEU A 148 9.48 -14.39 -14.75
N TYR A 149 8.61 -15.40 -14.94
CA TYR A 149 7.91 -16.05 -13.82
C TYR A 149 8.88 -16.70 -12.84
N LEU A 150 9.83 -17.51 -13.33
CA LEU A 150 10.82 -18.19 -12.48
C LEU A 150 11.67 -17.19 -11.71
N LYS A 151 12.05 -16.08 -12.34
CA LYS A 151 12.79 -15.02 -11.68
C LYS A 151 11.92 -14.30 -10.64
N ALA A 152 10.72 -13.86 -10.99
CA ALA A 152 9.83 -13.13 -10.08
C ALA A 152 9.23 -14.01 -8.97
N GLU A 153 9.32 -15.34 -9.09
CA GLU A 153 8.64 -16.32 -8.23
C GLU A 153 7.13 -16.03 -8.05
N GLY A 154 6.48 -15.52 -9.09
CA GLY A 154 5.06 -15.14 -9.08
C GLY A 154 4.74 -13.81 -8.40
N TRP A 155 5.72 -13.03 -7.94
CA TRP A 155 5.44 -11.70 -7.37
C TRP A 155 5.04 -10.70 -8.46
N ALA A 156 3.80 -10.24 -8.44
CA ALA A 156 3.26 -9.29 -9.43
C ALA A 156 4.12 -8.02 -9.59
N ALA A 157 4.59 -7.44 -8.48
CA ALA A 157 5.46 -6.25 -8.53
C ALA A 157 6.80 -6.53 -9.24
N ALA A 158 7.41 -7.68 -8.97
CA ALA A 158 8.63 -8.10 -9.64
C ALA A 158 8.37 -8.39 -11.13
N LEU A 159 7.23 -9.00 -11.47
CA LEU A 159 6.83 -9.23 -12.86
C LEU A 159 6.71 -7.92 -13.64
N VAL A 160 6.04 -6.90 -13.09
CA VAL A 160 5.94 -5.57 -13.72
C VAL A 160 7.34 -5.00 -14.00
N LEU A 161 8.22 -5.03 -13.00
CA LEU A 161 9.53 -4.41 -13.10
C LEU A 161 10.44 -5.17 -14.08
N LEU A 162 10.41 -6.51 -14.06
CA LEU A 162 11.15 -7.30 -15.03
C LEU A 162 10.60 -7.14 -16.45
N ALA A 163 9.27 -7.04 -16.62
CA ALA A 163 8.60 -6.83 -17.91
C ALA A 163 8.90 -5.46 -18.55
N GLN A 164 9.42 -4.49 -17.78
CA GLN A 164 9.74 -3.13 -18.25
C GLN A 164 11.18 -2.94 -18.71
N GLN A 165 12.04 -3.95 -18.59
CA GLN A 165 13.44 -3.84 -18.96
C GLN A 165 13.58 -3.45 -20.44
N LYS A 166 14.34 -2.38 -20.72
CA LYS A 166 14.67 -1.96 -22.11
C LYS A 166 15.48 -3.01 -22.88
N GLN A 167 16.17 -3.89 -22.16
CA GLN A 167 16.98 -4.98 -22.71
C GLN A 167 16.32 -6.35 -22.53
N LEU A 168 14.99 -6.38 -22.39
CA LEU A 168 14.28 -7.64 -22.36
C LEU A 168 14.63 -8.43 -23.62
N PRO A 169 15.05 -9.70 -23.48
CA PRO A 169 15.33 -10.53 -24.64
C PRO A 169 14.05 -10.62 -25.49
N GLU A 170 14.08 -10.06 -26.70
CA GLU A 170 13.00 -10.25 -27.68
C GLU A 170 12.94 -11.72 -28.13
N THR A 171 14.04 -12.47 -27.93
CA THR A 171 14.20 -13.89 -28.26
C THR A 171 14.96 -14.64 -27.16
N THR A 172 14.95 -15.96 -27.26
CA THR A 172 15.42 -16.92 -26.24
C THR A 172 16.93 -16.89 -25.96
N GLU A 173 17.70 -16.14 -26.76
CA GLU A 173 19.18 -16.17 -26.77
C GLU A 173 19.82 -15.56 -25.51
N ASN A 174 19.07 -14.81 -24.68
CA ASN A 174 19.57 -14.19 -23.44
C ASN A 174 18.77 -14.55 -22.17
N ILE A 175 18.06 -15.68 -22.15
CA ILE A 175 17.30 -16.11 -20.95
C ILE A 175 18.25 -16.47 -19.79
N SER A 176 19.43 -17.01 -20.08
CA SER A 176 20.42 -17.46 -19.10
C SER A 176 20.93 -16.31 -18.21
N THR A 177 21.24 -15.17 -18.81
CA THR A 177 21.73 -13.97 -18.10
C THR A 177 20.66 -13.37 -17.20
N LEU A 178 19.38 -13.48 -17.61
CA LEU A 178 18.25 -13.05 -16.80
C LEU A 178 18.11 -13.93 -15.54
N LEU A 179 18.28 -15.25 -15.64
CA LEU A 179 18.14 -16.20 -14.52
C LEU A 179 19.36 -16.25 -13.58
N GLU A 180 20.55 -15.84 -14.02
CA GLU A 180 21.77 -15.84 -13.20
C GLU A 180 21.80 -14.75 -12.11
N GLN A 181 20.97 -13.72 -12.23
CA GLN A 181 20.82 -12.68 -11.20
C GLN A 181 19.97 -13.21 -10.03
N LYS A 182 20.65 -13.67 -8.97
CA LYS A 182 20.09 -14.49 -7.89
C LYS A 182 19.14 -13.81 -6.90
N ASP A 183 19.01 -12.49 -6.92
CA ASP A 183 18.12 -11.81 -5.98
C ASP A 183 17.28 -10.76 -6.70
N VAL A 184 16.00 -11.07 -6.85
CA VAL A 184 14.99 -10.16 -7.37
C VAL A 184 14.96 -8.90 -6.53
N PHE A 185 15.07 -8.97 -5.20
CA PHE A 185 15.01 -7.77 -4.37
C PHE A 185 16.21 -6.86 -4.58
N SER A 186 17.43 -7.41 -4.52
CA SER A 186 18.64 -6.66 -4.86
C SER A 186 18.60 -6.13 -6.29
N PHE A 187 18.04 -6.89 -7.23
CA PHE A 187 17.82 -6.45 -8.60
C PHE A 187 16.82 -5.27 -8.67
N LEU A 188 15.65 -5.38 -8.03
CA LEU A 188 14.63 -4.33 -8.00
C LEU A 188 15.17 -3.05 -7.38
N MET A 189 15.92 -3.17 -6.28
CA MET A 189 16.63 -2.04 -5.68
C MET A 189 17.66 -1.47 -6.64
N SER A 190 18.46 -2.32 -7.30
CA SER A 190 19.47 -1.84 -8.26
C SER A 190 18.83 -1.16 -9.47
N GLU A 191 17.71 -1.64 -9.99
CA GLU A 191 17.05 -1.10 -11.19
C GLU A 191 16.31 0.21 -10.88
N ILE A 192 15.67 0.29 -9.70
CA ILE A 192 15.04 1.54 -9.25
C ILE A 192 16.11 2.60 -9.01
N LEU A 193 17.20 2.24 -8.33
CA LEU A 193 18.28 3.19 -8.00
C LEU A 193 19.16 3.54 -9.20
N SER A 194 19.37 2.62 -10.15
CA SER A 194 20.20 2.87 -11.36
C SER A 194 19.54 3.81 -12.35
N ASN A 195 18.20 3.90 -12.32
CA ASN A 195 17.43 4.85 -13.13
C ASN A 195 17.39 6.26 -12.52
N LEU A 196 17.94 6.46 -11.33
CA LEU A 196 18.06 7.78 -10.70
C LEU A 196 19.37 8.46 -11.11
N ASP A 197 19.30 9.78 -11.29
CA ASP A 197 20.52 10.58 -11.40
C ASP A 197 21.25 10.65 -10.04
N GLU A 198 22.54 11.00 -10.08
CA GLU A 198 23.39 11.04 -8.88
C GLU A 198 22.82 11.96 -7.80
N THR A 199 22.20 13.07 -8.21
CA THR A 199 21.53 14.03 -7.33
C THR A 199 20.38 13.38 -6.56
N SER A 200 19.48 12.69 -7.25
CA SER A 200 18.32 12.04 -6.63
C SER A 200 18.73 10.87 -5.74
N LEU A 201 19.75 10.11 -6.14
CA LEU A 201 20.28 9.00 -5.34
C LEU A 201 20.89 9.48 -4.02
N LEU A 202 21.71 10.53 -4.08
CA LEU A 202 22.31 11.14 -2.89
C LEU A 202 21.23 11.76 -2.00
N PHE A 203 20.23 12.42 -2.61
CA PHE A 203 19.10 12.99 -1.89
C PHE A 203 18.34 11.92 -1.10
N LEU A 204 17.91 10.83 -1.76
CA LEU A 204 17.22 9.71 -1.11
C LEU A 204 18.05 9.07 0.00
N THR A 205 19.35 8.86 -0.25
CA THR A 205 20.26 8.26 0.72
C THR A 205 20.37 9.10 1.99
N LYS A 206 20.47 10.43 1.84
CA LYS A 206 20.50 11.35 3.00
C LYS A 206 19.15 11.37 3.72
N THR A 207 18.04 11.45 2.99
CA THR A 207 16.70 11.56 3.61
C THR A 207 16.16 10.24 4.19
N ALA A 208 16.72 9.09 3.83
CA ALA A 208 16.28 7.77 4.28
C ALA A 208 16.34 7.56 5.81
N ILE A 209 17.04 8.43 6.54
CA ILE A 209 17.07 8.42 8.01
C ILE A 209 15.74 8.84 8.63
N PHE A 210 14.87 9.54 7.89
CA PHE A 210 13.59 10.01 8.38
C PHE A 210 12.48 9.06 7.96
N SER A 211 11.65 8.64 8.92
CA SER A 211 10.40 7.93 8.62
C SER A 211 9.40 8.84 7.90
N HIS A 212 9.41 10.15 8.21
CA HIS A 212 8.59 11.18 7.59
C HIS A 212 9.38 12.49 7.59
N PHE A 213 9.37 13.22 6.48
CA PHE A 213 10.02 14.54 6.40
C PHE A 213 9.23 15.47 5.47
N ASN A 214 9.50 16.77 5.61
CA ASN A 214 8.98 17.81 4.73
C ASN A 214 10.14 18.47 3.98
N VAL A 215 9.82 19.29 2.99
CA VAL A 215 10.84 19.94 2.14
C VAL A 215 11.85 20.74 2.96
N ILE A 216 11.43 21.41 4.03
CA ILE A 216 12.33 22.20 4.88
C ILE A 216 13.35 21.30 5.58
N MET A 217 12.91 20.17 6.13
CA MET A 217 13.80 19.18 6.74
C MET A 217 14.75 18.57 5.71
N ALA A 218 14.27 18.30 4.49
CA ALA A 218 15.10 17.81 3.41
C ALA A 218 16.20 18.82 3.05
N ILE A 219 15.88 20.09 2.82
CA ILE A 219 16.85 21.15 2.52
C ILE A 219 17.90 21.24 3.63
N ALA A 220 17.46 21.25 4.89
CA ALA A 220 18.35 21.36 6.04
C ALA A 220 19.36 20.21 6.14
N LEU A 221 18.95 19.00 5.76
CA LEU A 221 19.80 17.82 5.83
C LEU A 221 20.68 17.64 4.59
N THR A 222 20.12 17.87 3.40
CA THR A 222 20.80 17.59 2.14
C THR A 222 21.68 18.75 1.67
N GLY A 223 21.33 19.98 2.07
CA GLY A 223 21.87 21.23 1.54
C GLY A 223 21.23 21.66 0.20
N GLU A 224 20.36 20.83 -0.36
CA GLU A 224 19.80 21.01 -1.70
C GLU A 224 18.60 21.96 -1.65
N GLN A 225 18.76 23.18 -2.19
CA GLN A 225 17.67 24.16 -2.26
C GLN A 225 16.54 23.71 -3.20
N ASN A 226 16.86 22.87 -4.18
CA ASN A 226 15.91 22.30 -5.14
C ASN A 226 15.26 21.01 -4.62
N ALA A 227 15.28 20.77 -3.29
CA ALA A 227 14.69 19.58 -2.68
C ALA A 227 13.23 19.33 -3.08
N ARG A 228 12.44 20.39 -3.30
CA ARG A 228 11.06 20.26 -3.77
C ARG A 228 10.99 19.65 -5.16
N ASP A 229 11.77 20.17 -6.10
CA ASP A 229 11.75 19.71 -7.49
C ASP A 229 12.26 18.26 -7.58
N ILE A 230 13.32 17.92 -6.83
CA ILE A 230 13.82 16.54 -6.73
C ILE A 230 12.73 15.62 -6.17
N LEU A 231 12.01 16.04 -5.12
CA LEU A 231 10.93 15.24 -4.54
C LEU A 231 9.78 15.06 -5.54
N ASP A 232 9.40 16.12 -6.25
CA ASP A 232 8.32 16.11 -7.22
C ASP A 232 8.65 15.22 -8.43
N ASP A 233 9.90 15.23 -8.89
CA ASP A 233 10.38 14.34 -9.97
C ASP A 233 10.48 12.88 -9.51
N LEU A 234 10.99 12.63 -8.30
CA LEU A 234 10.99 11.29 -7.70
C LEU A 234 9.58 10.73 -7.55
N LEU A 235 8.67 11.53 -7.00
CA LEU A 235 7.26 11.18 -6.89
C LEU A 235 6.67 10.96 -8.27
N ARG A 236 6.94 11.81 -9.25
CA ARG A 236 6.47 11.64 -10.63
C ARG A 236 6.97 10.35 -11.26
N ASN A 237 8.23 9.95 -11.06
CA ASN A 237 8.76 8.70 -11.59
C ASN A 237 8.11 7.46 -10.95
N VAL A 238 7.87 7.51 -9.64
CA VAL A 238 7.08 6.48 -8.94
C VAL A 238 5.63 6.48 -9.45
N TYR A 239 5.05 7.66 -9.64
CA TYR A 239 3.70 7.83 -10.13
C TYR A 239 3.56 7.44 -11.60
N GLU A 240 4.47 7.74 -12.52
CA GLU A 240 4.37 7.35 -13.93
C GLU A 240 4.52 5.84 -14.10
N THR A 241 5.42 5.23 -13.32
CA THR A 241 5.50 3.77 -13.19
C THR A 241 4.20 3.19 -12.65
N THR A 242 3.47 3.90 -11.78
CA THR A 242 2.20 3.45 -11.19
C THR A 242 0.96 3.83 -12.04
N TYR A 243 0.98 4.96 -12.75
CA TYR A 243 -0.14 5.59 -13.46
C TYR A 243 -0.23 5.14 -14.91
N ARG A 244 0.88 4.74 -15.54
CA ARG A 244 0.81 3.91 -16.76
C ARG A 244 -0.14 2.74 -16.52
N TYR A 245 -0.20 2.20 -15.31
CA TYR A 245 -1.11 1.11 -14.94
C TYR A 245 -2.48 1.54 -14.35
N LYS A 246 -2.77 2.83 -14.14
CA LYS A 246 -4.10 3.28 -13.67
C LYS A 246 -5.17 3.32 -14.76
N LEU A 247 -4.78 3.33 -16.03
CA LEU A 247 -5.68 3.09 -17.16
C LEU A 247 -6.27 1.66 -17.17
N PHE A 248 -5.78 0.79 -16.30
CA PHE A 248 -6.07 -0.63 -16.30
C PHE A 248 -7.06 -1.11 -15.22
N LEU A 249 -7.65 -0.21 -14.43
CA LEU A 249 -8.85 -0.48 -13.61
C LEU A 249 -10.03 0.37 -14.08
N ARG A 250 -10.42 0.21 -15.34
CA ARG A 250 -11.62 0.84 -15.91
C ARG A 250 -12.87 0.08 -15.44
N ASN A 251 -13.30 0.31 -14.18
CA ASN A 251 -14.72 0.41 -13.79
C ASN A 251 -15.05 0.41 -12.28
N ARG A 252 -14.12 0.64 -11.34
CA ARG A 252 -14.53 1.08 -9.99
C ARG A 252 -13.58 2.15 -9.45
N THR A 253 -14.18 3.24 -8.99
CA THR A 253 -13.55 4.44 -8.47
C THR A 253 -12.77 4.10 -7.20
N ILE A 254 -11.49 3.73 -7.33
CA ILE A 254 -10.56 3.74 -6.19
C ILE A 254 -9.89 5.12 -6.20
N ILE A 255 -10.42 5.98 -5.33
CA ILE A 255 -9.93 7.34 -5.11
C ILE A 255 -8.57 7.23 -4.41
N PRO A 256 -7.49 7.83 -4.95
CA PRO A 256 -6.16 7.71 -4.35
C PRO A 256 -6.14 8.30 -2.94
N PHE A 257 -5.58 7.56 -1.98
CA PHE A 257 -5.11 8.07 -0.69
C PHE A 257 -3.83 8.88 -0.93
N TRP A 258 -3.87 10.16 -0.61
CA TRP A 258 -2.81 11.05 -0.08
C TRP A 258 -3.53 12.34 0.31
#